data_AF-A0A2W5T7C8-F1
#
_entry.id   AF-A0A2W5T7C8-F1
#
_cell.length_a   1.000
_cell.length_b   1.000
_cell.length_c   1.000
_cell.angle_alpha   90.00
_cell.angle_beta   90.00
_cell.angle_gamma   90.00
#
_symmetry.space_group_name_H-M   'P 1'
#
loop_
_entity.id
_entity.type
_entity.pdbx_description
1 polymer ?
#
loop_
_entity_poly.entity_id
_entity_poly.type
_entity_poly.pdbx_seq_one_letter_code
_entity_poly.pdbx_strand_id
1 'polypeptide(L)'
;MLDANDVNAAALAAHLDALDDERRVVETLALTGAQQAKLFEVVQGARRFTLEDLAPATGAPLSGVTHEGRNSMLAFSRFAKVFAVPDDAARAASERWGFNRTSGLVTTTVGPGYFVTVQQGDEVLVDYTQLPPRPLLGAPPILDNASRLSYFVYNRTKDVVRGVSKHVSIGRASRNGKQLDNWFVLCRAA
;
A
#
# COMPACT_ATOMS: atom_id res chain seq x y z
N MET A 1 3.92 -21.13 -3.79
CA MET A 1 2.67 -20.64 -4.44
C MET A 1 2.95 -19.92 -5.77
N LEU A 2 3.97 -19.06 -5.85
CA LEU A 2 4.31 -18.32 -7.08
C LEU A 2 5.47 -18.92 -7.90
N ASP A 3 6.02 -20.05 -7.46
CA ASP A 3 7.19 -20.70 -8.08
C ASP A 3 6.83 -21.61 -9.28
N ALA A 4 5.54 -21.86 -9.50
CA ALA A 4 5.03 -22.59 -10.67
C ALA A 4 5.08 -21.70 -11.93
N ASN A 5 5.33 -22.30 -13.10
CA ASN A 5 5.42 -21.56 -14.36
C ASN A 5 4.10 -20.92 -14.79
N ASP A 6 2.96 -21.53 -14.47
CA ASP A 6 1.61 -21.03 -14.81
C ASP A 6 0.86 -20.53 -13.58
N VAL A 7 1.24 -19.36 -13.07
CA VAL A 7 0.50 -18.72 -11.97
C VAL A 7 -0.81 -18.16 -12.50
N ASN A 8 -1.93 -18.66 -11.98
CA ASN A 8 -3.26 -18.14 -12.26
C ASN A 8 -3.70 -17.14 -11.17
N ALA A 9 -3.94 -15.88 -11.56
CA ALA A 9 -4.36 -14.81 -10.64
C ALA A 9 -5.65 -15.15 -9.87
N ALA A 10 -6.63 -15.80 -10.51
CA ALA A 10 -7.89 -16.17 -9.86
C ALA A 10 -7.69 -17.29 -8.82
N ALA A 11 -6.84 -18.28 -9.13
CA ALA A 11 -6.51 -19.34 -8.18
C ALA A 11 -5.74 -18.80 -6.96
N LEU A 12 -4.82 -17.85 -7.20
CA LEU A 12 -4.11 -17.16 -6.13
C LEU A 12 -5.06 -16.36 -5.23
N ALA A 13 -5.97 -15.59 -5.82
CA ALA A 13 -6.97 -14.82 -5.09
C ALA A 13 -7.85 -15.74 -4.23
N ALA A 14 -8.35 -16.83 -4.82
CA ALA A 14 -9.19 -17.80 -4.14
C ALA A 14 -8.46 -18.47 -2.96
N HIS A 15 -7.19 -18.83 -3.13
CA HIS A 15 -6.35 -19.35 -2.05
C HIS A 15 -6.23 -18.35 -0.89
N LEU A 16 -5.81 -17.12 -1.19
CA LEU A 16 -5.60 -16.09 -0.15
C LEU A 16 -6.90 -15.70 0.57
N ASP A 17 -8.03 -15.68 -0.13
CA ASP A 17 -9.34 -15.38 0.44
C ASP A 17 -9.92 -16.55 1.26
N ALA A 18 -9.42 -17.78 1.08
CA ALA A 18 -9.81 -18.95 1.86
C ALA A 18 -9.02 -19.11 3.16
N LEU A 19 -7.87 -18.44 3.28
CA LEU A 19 -7.07 -18.41 4.52
C LEU A 19 -7.78 -17.59 5.61
N ASP A 20 -7.57 -17.96 6.87
CA ASP A 20 -7.82 -17.05 7.99
C ASP A 20 -6.87 -15.85 7.96
N ASP A 21 -7.17 -14.83 8.76
CA ASP A 21 -6.46 -13.55 8.70
C ASP A 21 -4.99 -13.66 9.08
N GLU A 22 -4.65 -14.47 10.10
CA GLU A 22 -3.28 -14.64 10.54
C GLU A 22 -2.44 -15.33 9.46
N ARG A 23 -2.96 -16.43 8.89
CA ARG A 23 -2.26 -17.16 7.82
C ARG A 23 -2.16 -16.33 6.56
N ARG A 24 -3.17 -15.53 6.20
CA ARG A 24 -3.12 -14.62 5.06
C ARG A 24 -2.00 -13.59 5.21
N VAL A 25 -1.87 -12.98 6.39
CA VAL A 25 -0.77 -12.05 6.69
C VAL A 25 0.58 -12.77 6.62
N VAL A 26 0.72 -13.93 7.25
CA VAL A 26 1.96 -14.71 7.24
C VAL A 26 2.41 -15.05 5.82
N GLU A 27 1.51 -15.59 4.99
CA GLU A 27 1.83 -15.97 3.61
C GLU A 27 2.13 -14.75 2.73
N THR A 28 1.37 -13.67 2.88
CA THR A 28 1.63 -12.42 2.13
C THR A 28 3.02 -11.89 2.46
N LEU A 29 3.40 -11.83 3.75
CA LEU A 29 4.67 -11.29 4.19
C LEU A 29 5.86 -12.26 3.99
N ALA A 30 5.61 -13.49 3.55
CA ALA A 30 6.65 -14.43 3.14
C ALA A 30 7.13 -14.21 1.69
N LEU A 31 6.39 -13.43 0.89
CA LEU A 31 6.72 -13.21 -0.53
C LEU A 31 8.08 -12.51 -0.72
N THR A 32 8.94 -13.16 -1.49
CA THR A 32 10.26 -12.64 -1.89
C THR A 32 10.14 -11.55 -2.96
N GLY A 33 11.20 -10.75 -3.18
CA GLY A 33 11.18 -9.69 -4.20
C GLY A 33 10.87 -10.21 -5.62
N ALA A 34 11.45 -11.36 -6.00
CA ALA A 34 11.17 -11.98 -7.30
C ALA A 34 9.70 -12.44 -7.43
N GLN A 35 9.14 -12.99 -6.35
CA GLN A 35 7.73 -13.36 -6.32
C GLN A 35 6.80 -12.15 -6.35
N GLN A 36 7.16 -11.04 -5.68
CA GLN A 36 6.41 -9.79 -5.73
C GLN A 36 6.42 -9.16 -7.14
N ALA A 37 7.58 -9.19 -7.82
CA ALA A 37 7.70 -8.73 -9.20
C ALA A 37 6.80 -9.54 -10.14
N LYS A 38 6.87 -10.88 -10.06
CA LYS A 38 6.01 -11.78 -10.84
C LYS A 38 4.53 -11.57 -10.53
N LEU A 39 4.20 -11.41 -9.24
CA LEU A 39 2.83 -11.17 -8.79
C LEU A 39 2.25 -9.92 -9.43
N PHE A 40 3.00 -8.82 -9.43
CA PHE A 40 2.57 -7.54 -9.99
C PHE A 40 2.13 -7.69 -11.45
N GLU A 41 2.91 -8.40 -12.27
CA GLU A 41 2.58 -8.65 -13.68
C GLU A 41 1.37 -9.58 -13.83
N VAL A 42 1.31 -10.67 -13.06
CA VAL A 42 0.23 -11.67 -13.14
C VAL A 42 -1.15 -11.09 -12.80
N VAL A 43 -1.24 -10.15 -11.85
CA VAL A 43 -2.54 -9.58 -11.43
C VAL A 43 -2.97 -8.37 -12.25
N GLN A 44 -2.23 -8.00 -13.31
CA GLN A 44 -2.63 -6.89 -14.17
C GLN A 44 -3.99 -7.16 -14.80
N GLY A 45 -4.96 -6.28 -14.52
CA GLY A 45 -6.33 -6.41 -15.05
C GLY A 45 -7.13 -7.59 -14.48
N ALA A 46 -6.60 -8.33 -13.50
CA ALA A 46 -7.27 -9.51 -12.95
C ALA A 46 -8.45 -9.14 -12.03
N ARG A 47 -8.37 -7.99 -11.35
CA ARG A 47 -9.38 -7.47 -10.43
C ARG A 47 -9.35 -5.95 -10.43
N ARG A 48 -10.53 -5.33 -10.46
CA ARG A 48 -10.68 -3.90 -10.14
C ARG A 48 -10.39 -3.65 -8.66
N PHE A 49 -9.39 -2.83 -8.38
CA PHE A 49 -8.99 -2.41 -7.04
C PHE A 49 -9.36 -0.94 -6.83
N THR A 50 -9.96 -0.65 -5.69
CA THR A 50 -10.62 0.64 -5.44
C THR A 50 -10.22 1.25 -4.10
N LEU A 51 -10.55 2.53 -3.91
CA LEU A 51 -10.37 3.21 -2.63
C LEU A 51 -11.13 2.54 -1.47
N GLU A 52 -12.24 1.85 -1.75
CA GLU A 52 -13.01 1.09 -0.76
C GLU A 52 -12.23 -0.12 -0.23
N ASP A 53 -11.36 -0.70 -1.05
CA ASP A 53 -10.49 -1.83 -0.64
C ASP A 53 -9.39 -1.37 0.34
N LEU A 54 -9.00 -0.10 0.26
CA LEU A 54 -8.02 0.50 1.17
C LEU A 54 -8.65 0.88 2.51
N ALA A 55 -9.72 1.67 2.45
CA ALA A 55 -10.51 2.09 3.60
C ALA A 55 -11.96 2.35 3.15
N PRO A 56 -12.96 1.60 3.64
CA PRO A 56 -14.34 1.80 3.23
C PRO A 56 -14.88 3.17 3.61
N ALA A 57 -15.62 3.84 2.72
CA ALA A 57 -16.24 5.16 2.97
C ALA A 57 -17.26 5.13 4.13
N THR A 58 -17.76 3.95 4.48
CA THR A 58 -18.63 3.72 5.63
C THR A 58 -17.90 3.77 6.98
N GLY A 59 -16.57 3.75 6.98
CA GLY A 59 -15.75 3.86 8.18
C GLY A 59 -15.79 5.26 8.80
N ALA A 60 -15.45 5.36 10.08
CA ALA A 60 -15.30 6.64 10.75
C ALA A 60 -14.17 7.46 10.08
N PRO A 61 -14.40 8.73 9.72
CA PRO A 61 -13.37 9.57 9.12
C PRO A 61 -12.10 9.63 9.97
N LEU A 62 -10.95 9.66 9.28
CA LEU A 62 -9.60 9.67 9.88
C LEU A 62 -9.25 8.44 10.73
N SER A 63 -10.14 7.46 10.86
CA SER A 63 -9.85 6.18 11.51
C SER A 63 -9.04 5.29 10.58
N GLY A 64 -7.86 4.87 11.05
CA GLY A 64 -6.88 4.17 10.24
C GLY A 64 -7.17 2.68 10.07
N VAL A 65 -7.31 2.22 8.83
CA VAL A 65 -7.29 0.82 8.43
C VAL A 65 -5.85 0.40 8.16
N THR A 66 -5.34 -0.54 8.94
CA THR A 66 -3.95 -1.00 8.84
C THR A 66 -3.81 -2.14 7.83
N HIS A 67 -2.84 -2.00 6.94
CA HIS A 67 -2.42 -3.02 5.99
C HIS A 67 -0.96 -3.39 6.29
N GLU A 68 -0.75 -4.61 6.78
CA GLU A 68 0.57 -5.15 7.07
C GLU A 68 1.33 -5.40 5.76
N GLY A 69 2.58 -4.99 5.69
CA GLY A 69 3.30 -4.87 4.44
C GLY A 69 4.72 -5.44 4.46
N ARG A 70 5.13 -5.93 3.29
CA ARG A 70 6.52 -6.28 3.01
C ARG A 70 6.98 -5.67 1.70
N ASN A 71 8.11 -4.97 1.72
CA ASN A 71 8.77 -4.50 0.51
C ASN A 71 9.83 -5.51 0.05
N SER A 72 10.17 -5.41 -1.23
CA SER A 72 11.19 -6.21 -1.91
C SER A 72 12.63 -5.76 -1.61
N MET A 73 12.83 -4.68 -0.85
CA MET A 73 14.15 -4.15 -0.52
C MET A 73 14.80 -4.95 0.62
N LEU A 74 16.13 -4.95 0.65
CA LEU A 74 16.92 -5.69 1.64
C LEU A 74 16.80 -5.10 3.05
N ALA A 75 16.68 -3.77 3.17
CA ALA A 75 16.57 -3.06 4.44
C ALA A 75 15.14 -2.57 4.67
N PHE A 76 14.70 -2.55 5.94
CA PHE A 76 13.38 -2.07 6.36
C PHE A 76 12.24 -2.78 5.62
N SER A 77 12.38 -4.09 5.44
CA SER A 77 11.50 -4.88 4.58
C SER A 77 10.08 -5.00 5.12
N ARG A 78 9.87 -4.89 6.43
CA ARG A 78 8.53 -4.91 7.05
C ARG A 78 8.07 -3.51 7.41
N PHE A 79 6.81 -3.23 7.11
CA PHE A 79 6.13 -1.97 7.40
C PHE A 79 4.62 -2.21 7.45
N ALA A 80 3.84 -1.18 7.76
CA ALA A 80 2.42 -1.17 7.47
C ALA A 80 2.05 0.14 6.77
N LYS A 81 1.02 0.11 5.94
CA LYS A 81 0.33 1.32 5.48
C LYS A 81 -0.97 1.47 6.24
N VAL A 82 -1.25 2.68 6.69
CA VAL A 82 -2.50 3.00 7.36
C VAL A 82 -3.27 3.94 6.46
N PHE A 83 -4.47 3.54 6.07
CA PHE A 83 -5.34 4.31 5.18
C PHE A 83 -6.58 4.77 5.95
N ALA A 84 -7.09 5.96 5.65
CA ALA A 84 -8.33 6.43 6.20
C ALA A 84 -9.14 7.22 5.19
N VAL A 85 -10.44 7.26 5.44
CA VAL A 85 -11.37 8.16 4.76
C VAL A 85 -11.09 9.59 5.23
N PRO A 86 -10.96 10.56 4.32
CA PRO A 86 -10.96 11.98 4.66
C PRO A 86 -12.20 12.38 5.47
N ASP A 87 -12.06 13.39 6.32
CA ASP A 87 -13.17 14.03 7.04
C ASP A 87 -13.87 15.14 6.23
N ASP A 88 -13.38 15.41 5.03
CA ASP A 88 -14.03 16.25 4.02
C ASP A 88 -14.81 15.38 3.03
N ALA A 89 -16.12 15.61 2.88
CA ALA A 89 -16.99 14.77 2.05
C ALA A 89 -16.63 14.81 0.56
N ALA A 90 -16.17 15.95 0.04
CA ALA A 90 -15.79 16.07 -1.37
C ALA A 90 -14.53 15.24 -1.67
N ARG A 91 -13.54 15.27 -0.76
CA ARG A 91 -12.34 14.44 -0.85
C ARG A 91 -12.61 12.97 -0.56
N ALA A 92 -13.52 12.65 0.38
CA ALA A 92 -13.85 11.27 0.69
C ALA A 92 -14.42 10.49 -0.51
N ALA A 93 -15.00 11.18 -1.50
CA ALA A 93 -15.48 10.58 -2.73
C ALA A 93 -14.36 10.17 -3.71
N SER A 94 -13.19 10.80 -3.64
CA SER A 94 -12.13 10.66 -4.65
C SER A 94 -10.74 10.31 -4.09
N GLU A 95 -10.56 10.35 -2.77
CA GLU A 95 -9.28 10.19 -2.10
C GLU A 95 -9.36 9.24 -0.90
N ARG A 96 -8.22 8.64 -0.56
CA ARG A 96 -7.90 8.22 0.80
C ARG A 96 -6.60 8.86 1.25
N TRP A 97 -6.46 9.07 2.55
CA TRP A 97 -5.24 9.58 3.14
C TRP A 97 -4.51 8.45 3.85
N GLY A 98 -3.19 8.53 3.93
CA GLY A 98 -2.46 7.55 4.70
C GLY A 98 -1.03 7.92 5.03
N PHE A 99 -0.39 7.04 5.77
CA PHE A 99 1.02 7.10 6.12
C PHE A 99 1.61 5.69 6.27
N ASN A 100 2.93 5.59 6.26
CA ASN A 100 3.65 4.36 6.56
C ASN A 100 3.96 4.29 8.05
N ARG A 101 3.57 3.19 8.69
CA ARG A 101 3.99 2.82 10.03
C ARG A 101 5.19 1.89 9.94
N THR A 102 6.30 2.28 10.55
CA THR A 102 7.52 1.45 10.65
C THR A 102 8.02 1.46 12.09
N SER A 103 9.12 0.75 12.38
CA SER A 103 9.75 0.84 13.70
C SER A 103 10.11 2.28 14.08
N GLY A 104 10.14 2.58 15.37
CA GLY A 104 10.35 3.94 15.88
C GLY A 104 11.63 4.60 15.34
N LEU A 105 12.74 3.85 15.28
CA LEU A 105 14.02 4.37 14.77
C LEU A 105 13.92 4.84 13.32
N VAL A 106 13.26 4.05 12.45
CA VAL A 106 13.06 4.39 11.03
C VAL A 106 12.13 5.58 10.89
N THR A 107 11.04 5.61 11.66
CA THR A 107 10.06 6.71 11.65
C THR A 107 10.71 8.03 12.09
N THR A 108 11.60 8.01 13.07
CA THR A 108 12.31 9.23 13.52
C THR A 108 13.34 9.72 12.50
N THR A 109 13.99 8.81 11.77
CA THR A 109 15.05 9.17 10.81
C THR A 109 14.51 9.55 9.42
N VAL A 110 13.53 8.81 8.90
CA VAL A 110 12.98 8.95 7.54
C VAL A 110 11.63 9.66 7.52
N GLY A 111 10.94 9.72 8.66
CA GLY A 111 9.56 10.21 8.73
C GLY A 111 8.53 9.15 8.37
N PRO A 112 7.25 9.40 8.68
CA PRO A 112 6.16 8.45 8.47
C PRO A 112 5.75 8.32 6.99
N GLY A 113 6.19 9.20 6.10
CA GLY A 113 5.87 9.15 4.68
C GLY A 113 4.37 9.22 4.41
N TYR A 114 3.77 10.39 4.64
CA TYR A 114 2.35 10.62 4.37
C TYR A 114 2.07 10.64 2.87
N PHE A 115 0.84 10.28 2.48
CA PHE A 115 0.43 10.25 1.09
C PHE A 115 -1.08 10.46 0.93
N VAL A 116 -1.49 10.85 -0.28
CA VAL A 116 -2.88 10.80 -0.75
C VAL A 116 -2.98 9.70 -1.80
N THR A 117 -4.09 8.95 -1.81
CA THR A 117 -4.36 7.93 -2.82
C THR A 117 -5.52 8.36 -3.70
N VAL A 118 -5.43 8.12 -5.01
CA VAL A 118 -6.49 8.42 -5.98
C VAL A 118 -6.76 7.23 -6.89
N GLN A 119 -8.00 7.10 -7.36
CA GLN A 119 -8.37 6.05 -8.32
C GLN A 119 -7.72 6.31 -9.68
N GLN A 120 -7.16 5.26 -10.30
CA GLN A 120 -6.60 5.30 -11.64
C GLN A 120 -7.06 4.08 -12.44
N GLY A 121 -8.20 4.20 -13.13
CA GLY A 121 -8.82 3.07 -13.84
C GLY A 121 -9.19 1.95 -12.86
N ASP A 122 -8.64 0.75 -13.08
CA ASP A 122 -8.82 -0.43 -12.21
C ASP A 122 -7.77 -0.56 -11.10
N GLU A 123 -6.88 0.43 -10.98
CA GLU A 123 -5.78 0.49 -10.02
C GLU A 123 -5.94 1.71 -9.09
N VAL A 124 -5.13 1.76 -8.03
CA VAL A 124 -5.03 2.93 -7.17
C VAL A 124 -3.60 3.47 -7.20
N LEU A 125 -3.47 4.78 -7.27
CA LEU A 125 -2.20 5.48 -7.19
C LEU A 125 -1.98 5.99 -5.77
N VAL A 126 -0.88 5.61 -5.13
CA VAL A 126 -0.38 6.22 -3.88
C VAL A 126 0.57 7.35 -4.26
N ASP A 127 0.20 8.59 -3.97
CA ASP A 127 0.95 9.78 -4.37
C ASP A 127 1.63 10.45 -3.16
N TYR A 128 2.94 10.27 -3.02
CA TYR A 128 3.73 10.90 -1.96
C TYR A 128 4.10 12.36 -2.24
N THR A 129 3.79 12.87 -3.43
CA THR A 129 3.94 14.28 -3.76
C THR A 129 2.80 15.12 -3.19
N GLN A 130 1.76 14.47 -2.67
CA GLN A 130 0.62 15.09 -2.04
C GLN A 130 0.54 14.65 -0.58
N LEU A 131 0.30 15.63 0.30
CA LEU A 131 0.12 15.41 1.72
C LEU A 131 -1.34 15.67 2.08
N PRO A 132 -1.93 14.87 2.99
CA PRO A 132 -3.20 15.24 3.57
C PRO A 132 -3.05 16.57 4.34
N PRO A 133 -4.11 17.40 4.43
CA PRO A 133 -4.06 18.69 5.12
C PRO A 133 -3.92 18.55 6.64
N ARG A 134 -4.16 17.36 7.19
CA ARG A 134 -4.09 17.04 8.62
C ARG A 134 -3.83 15.53 8.82
N PRO A 135 -3.25 15.11 9.95
CA PRO A 135 -2.98 13.70 10.21
C PRO A 135 -4.27 12.91 10.47
N LEU A 136 -4.17 11.58 10.30
CA LEU A 136 -5.16 10.62 10.78
C LEU A 136 -5.23 10.64 12.32
N LEU A 137 -6.33 10.15 12.90
CA LEU A 137 -6.49 10.06 14.35
C LEU A 137 -5.40 9.16 14.96
N GLY A 138 -4.67 9.70 15.94
CA GLY A 138 -3.58 8.99 16.63
C GLY A 138 -2.31 8.78 15.80
N ALA A 139 -2.23 9.34 14.58
CA ALA A 139 -1.04 9.25 13.76
C ALA A 139 0.04 10.27 14.19
N PRO A 140 1.32 10.04 13.85
CA PRO A 140 2.38 11.03 14.10
C PRO A 140 2.11 12.38 13.43
N PRO A 141 2.83 13.46 13.81
CA PRO A 141 2.77 14.70 13.06
C PRO A 141 3.17 14.51 11.59
N ILE A 142 2.52 15.24 10.69
CA ILE A 142 2.90 15.26 9.28
C ILE A 142 4.28 15.89 9.15
N LEU A 143 5.20 15.17 8.52
CA LEU A 143 6.49 15.67 8.08
C LEU A 143 6.48 15.78 6.57
N ASP A 144 7.00 16.88 6.05
CA ASP A 144 7.12 17.09 4.61
C ASP A 144 8.03 16.03 3.98
N ASN A 145 7.53 15.36 2.94
CA ASN A 145 8.25 14.32 2.20
C ASN A 145 9.38 14.90 1.34
N ALA A 146 9.39 16.20 1.07
CA ALA A 146 10.48 16.89 0.38
C ALA A 146 11.59 17.39 1.33
N SER A 147 11.43 17.18 2.64
CA SER A 147 12.37 17.63 3.65
C SER A 147 13.24 16.48 4.17
N ARG A 148 14.51 16.77 4.49
CA ARG A 148 15.45 15.85 5.16
C ARG A 148 15.64 14.50 4.42
N LEU A 149 15.85 13.40 5.15
CA LEU A 149 16.05 12.06 4.60
C LEU A 149 14.79 11.51 3.90
N SER A 150 13.60 12.02 4.22
CA SER A 150 12.35 11.73 3.51
C SER A 150 12.48 12.01 2.02
N TYR A 151 13.26 13.03 1.64
CA TYR A 151 13.50 13.40 0.25
C TYR A 151 14.04 12.23 -0.58
N PHE A 152 14.95 11.43 -0.02
CA PHE A 152 15.56 10.33 -0.78
C PHE A 152 14.63 9.12 -0.93
N VAL A 153 13.61 9.00 -0.06
CA VAL A 153 12.70 7.85 0.00
C VAL A 153 11.38 8.15 -0.72
N TYR A 154 10.72 9.24 -0.37
CA TYR A 154 9.34 9.52 -0.79
C TYR A 154 9.23 10.60 -1.87
N ASN A 155 10.20 11.51 -1.99
CA ASN A 155 10.06 12.62 -2.92
C ASN A 155 9.93 12.14 -4.37
N ARG A 156 8.89 12.65 -5.04
CA ARG A 156 8.54 12.32 -6.43
C ARG A 156 8.26 10.83 -6.68
N THR A 157 8.00 10.08 -5.62
CA THR A 157 7.60 8.67 -5.70
C THR A 157 6.08 8.59 -5.83
N LYS A 158 5.61 7.69 -6.69
CA LYS A 158 4.21 7.30 -6.79
C LYS A 158 4.14 5.79 -6.94
N ASP A 159 3.25 5.14 -6.18
CA ASP A 159 3.10 3.69 -6.27
C ASP A 159 1.80 3.35 -7.00
N VAL A 160 1.89 2.53 -8.04
CA VAL A 160 0.70 1.92 -8.66
C VAL A 160 0.36 0.66 -7.87
N VAL A 161 -0.88 0.54 -7.40
CA VAL A 161 -1.36 -0.55 -6.55
C VAL A 161 -2.46 -1.33 -7.27
N ARG A 162 -2.27 -2.66 -7.34
CA ARG A 162 -3.17 -3.64 -7.96
C ARG A 162 -3.78 -4.55 -6.88
N GLY A 163 -5.02 -4.96 -7.12
CA GLY A 163 -5.71 -5.94 -6.28
C GLY A 163 -5.20 -7.35 -6.57
N VAL A 164 -4.87 -8.09 -5.51
CA VAL A 164 -4.52 -9.52 -5.61
C VAL A 164 -5.69 -10.38 -5.15
N SER A 165 -6.27 -10.05 -3.99
CA SER A 165 -7.44 -10.72 -3.40
C SER A 165 -8.32 -9.68 -2.68
N LYS A 166 -9.35 -10.08 -1.92
CA LYS A 166 -10.17 -9.14 -1.12
C LYS A 166 -9.37 -8.34 -0.08
N HIS A 167 -8.32 -8.94 0.46
CA HIS A 167 -7.52 -8.36 1.54
C HIS A 167 -6.07 -8.11 1.14
N VAL A 168 -5.63 -8.62 -0.01
CA VAL A 168 -4.23 -8.53 -0.45
C VAL A 168 -4.11 -7.63 -1.67
N SER A 169 -3.10 -6.75 -1.65
CA SER A 169 -2.72 -5.91 -2.80
C SER A 169 -1.21 -5.92 -3.01
N ILE A 170 -0.79 -5.59 -4.22
CA ILE A 170 0.62 -5.47 -4.64
C ILE A 170 0.83 -4.10 -5.27
N GLY A 171 1.89 -3.42 -4.86
CA GLY A 171 2.28 -2.14 -5.43
C GLY A 171 3.67 -2.18 -6.07
N ARG A 172 3.88 -1.31 -7.05
CA ARG A 172 5.19 -1.02 -7.64
C ARG A 172 5.45 0.48 -7.61
N ALA A 173 6.62 0.85 -7.11
CA ALA A 173 7.03 2.24 -7.03
C ALA A 173 7.49 2.76 -8.40
N SER A 174 7.16 4.02 -8.66
CA SER A 174 7.70 4.81 -9.76
C SER A 174 8.27 6.11 -9.21
N ARG A 175 9.27 6.68 -9.88
CA ARG A 175 9.84 7.98 -9.53
C ARG A 175 10.07 8.80 -10.78
N ASN A 176 9.59 10.05 -10.79
CA ASN A 176 9.65 10.92 -11.97
C ASN A 176 9.07 10.25 -13.23
N GLY A 177 7.99 9.48 -13.09
CA GLY A 177 7.36 8.75 -14.20
C GLY A 177 8.10 7.49 -14.67
N LYS A 178 9.25 7.15 -14.07
CA LYS A 178 9.98 5.90 -14.38
C LYS A 178 9.63 4.83 -13.36
N GLN A 179 9.27 3.64 -13.82
CA GLN A 179 9.07 2.49 -12.95
C GLN A 179 10.39 2.08 -12.28
N LEU A 180 10.31 1.70 -11.02
CA LEU A 180 11.43 1.17 -10.25
C LEU A 180 11.23 -0.34 -10.06
N ASP A 181 12.33 -1.05 -9.83
CA ASP A 181 12.30 -2.46 -9.45
C ASP A 181 12.12 -2.63 -7.94
N ASN A 182 11.13 -1.89 -7.42
CA ASN A 182 10.75 -1.84 -6.02
C ASN A 182 9.25 -2.14 -5.92
N TRP A 183 8.96 -3.35 -5.47
CA TRP A 183 7.61 -3.82 -5.17
C TRP A 183 7.36 -3.88 -3.67
N PHE A 184 6.07 -3.89 -3.31
CA PHE A 184 5.62 -4.21 -1.97
C PHE A 184 4.26 -4.89 -2.00
N VAL A 185 4.02 -5.79 -1.06
CA VAL A 185 2.71 -6.41 -0.80
C VAL A 185 2.10 -5.85 0.46
N LEU A 186 0.77 -5.83 0.50
CA LEU A 186 -0.04 -5.39 1.62
C LEU A 186 -1.12 -6.42 1.91
N CYS A 187 -1.38 -6.69 3.19
CA CYS A 187 -2.51 -7.48 3.67
C CYS A 187 -3.30 -6.68 4.70
N ARG A 188 -4.56 -6.39 4.41
CA ARG A 188 -5.52 -5.81 5.35
C ARG A 188 -5.98 -6.89 6.32
N ALA A 189 -5.83 -6.66 7.63
CA ALA A 189 -6.50 -7.48 8.64
C ALA A 189 -8.03 -7.37 8.44
N ALA A 190 -8.75 -8.48 8.47
CA ALA A 190 -10.20 -8.46 8.30
C ALA A 190 -10.93 -7.98 9.57
#